data_AF-W9RGX2-F1
#
_entry.id   AF-W9RGX2-F1
#
_cell.length_a   1.000
_cell.length_b   1.000
_cell.length_c   1.000
_cell.angle_alpha   90.00
_cell.angle_beta   90.00
_cell.angle_gamma   90.00
#
_symmetry.space_group_name_H-M   'P 1'
#
loop_
_entity.id
_entity.type
_entity.pdbx_description
1 polymer ?
#
loop_
_entity_poly.entity_id
_entity_poly.type
_entity_poly.pdbx_seq_one_letter_code
_entity_poly.pdbx_strand_id
1 'polypeptide(L)'
;MKETCPIEEVIRSMNIGLLCVQEDPADWPTMSSVVVLLESGSVSLPQPSQPAFCVPRVIPINQSSMTNRSVTGLTVASSVSSSS
;
A
#
# COMPACT_ATOMS: atom_id res chain seq x y z
N MET A 1 -10.14 28.58 -9.24
CA MET A 1 -8.70 28.33 -8.95
C MET A 1 -8.33 27.04 -9.64
N LYS A 2 -7.38 27.07 -10.56
CA LYS A 2 -6.97 25.86 -11.28
C LYS A 2 -5.87 25.25 -10.42
N GLU A 3 -6.28 24.47 -9.42
CA GLU A 3 -5.38 23.69 -8.58
C GLU A 3 -4.72 22.66 -9.50
N THR A 4 -3.58 23.02 -10.09
CA THR A 4 -2.74 22.03 -10.74
C THR A 4 -2.02 21.33 -9.60
N CYS A 5 -2.32 20.05 -9.38
CA CYS A 5 -1.57 19.27 -8.42
C CYS A 5 -0.19 19.03 -9.06
N PRO A 6 0.90 19.55 -8.46
CA PRO A 6 2.24 19.34 -8.98
C PRO A 6 2.54 17.84 -9.04
N ILE A 7 3.22 17.39 -10.10
CA ILE A 7 3.54 15.97 -10.27
C ILE A 7 4.37 15.43 -9.09
N GLU A 8 5.20 16.27 -8.50
CA GLU A 8 5.97 15.97 -7.29
C GLU A 8 5.09 15.69 -6.06
N GLU A 9 3.94 16.37 -5.91
CA GLU A 9 3.00 16.13 -4.81
C GLU A 9 2.25 14.80 -5.01
N VAL A 10 1.92 14.47 -6.25
CA VAL A 10 1.32 13.17 -6.61
C VAL A 10 2.30 12.02 -6.36
N ILE A 11 3.55 12.14 -6.82
CA ILE A 11 4.58 11.13 -6.57
C ILE A 11 4.85 10.98 -5.07
N ARG A 12 4.90 12.10 -4.34
CA ARG A 12 5.07 12.12 -2.89
C ARG A 12 3.94 11.39 -2.17
N SER A 13 2.69 11.72 -2.46
CA SER A 13 1.52 11.08 -1.84
C SER A 13 1.45 9.59 -2.17
N MET A 14 1.82 9.17 -3.39
CA MET A 14 1.97 7.75 -3.73
C MET A 14 3.03 7.07 -2.86
N ASN A 15 4.24 7.64 -2.74
CA ASN A 15 5.32 7.06 -1.94
C ASN A 15 4.95 6.93 -0.46
N ILE A 16 4.32 7.95 0.12
CA ILE A 16 3.82 7.91 1.50
C ILE A 16 2.77 6.80 1.65
N GLY A 17 1.81 6.70 0.71
CA GLY A 17 0.81 5.65 0.70
C GLY A 17 1.40 4.24 0.64
N LEU A 18 2.48 4.06 -0.13
CA LEU A 18 3.22 2.79 -0.20
C LEU A 18 3.94 2.47 1.12
N LEU A 19 4.53 3.46 1.79
CA LEU A 19 5.18 3.27 3.10
C LEU A 19 4.19 2.82 4.19
N CYS A 20 2.93 3.27 4.12
CA CYS A 20 1.87 2.87 5.05
C CYS A 20 1.40 1.42 4.91
N VAL A 21 1.78 0.73 3.83
CA VAL A 21 1.38 -0.66 3.54
C VAL A 21 2.59 -1.59 3.38
N GLN A 22 3.74 -1.16 3.92
CA GLN A 22 4.95 -1.97 3.98
C GLN A 22 4.71 -3.25 4.78
N GLU A 23 5.46 -4.30 4.42
CA GLU A 23 5.38 -5.61 5.07
C GLU A 23 5.80 -5.55 6.54
N ASP A 24 6.89 -4.83 6.83
CA ASP A 24 7.35 -4.59 8.20
C ASP A 24 6.62 -3.36 8.79
N PRO A 25 5.85 -3.53 9.89
CA PRO A 25 5.22 -2.41 10.59
C PRO A 25 6.22 -1.37 11.12
N ALA A 26 7.49 -1.73 11.31
CA ALA A 26 8.53 -0.79 11.72
C ALA A 26 8.83 0.28 10.64
N ASP A 27 8.52 0.00 9.38
CA ASP A 27 8.68 0.95 8.27
C ASP A 27 7.50 1.92 8.13
N TRP A 28 6.41 1.71 8.88
CA TRP A 28 5.24 2.56 8.77
C TRP A 28 5.52 3.96 9.32
N PRO A 29 5.24 5.02 8.55
CA PRO A 29 5.41 6.37 9.04
C PRO A 29 4.39 6.65 10.16
N THR A 30 4.82 7.34 11.21
CA THR A 30 3.88 7.85 12.20
C THR A 30 2.98 8.92 11.56
N MET A 31 1.77 9.11 12.08
CA MET A 31 0.87 10.17 11.59
C MET A 31 1.52 11.57 11.66
N SER A 32 2.35 11.81 12.68
CA SER A 32 3.13 13.06 12.77
C SER A 32 4.13 13.22 11.63
N SER A 33 4.83 12.14 11.28
CA SER A 33 5.76 12.10 10.16
C SER A 33 5.03 12.32 8.84
N VAL A 34 3.85 11.71 8.64
CA VAL A 34 3.04 11.89 7.43
C VAL A 34 2.68 13.36 7.20
N VAL A 35 2.23 14.07 8.23
CA VAL A 35 1.90 15.50 8.13
C VAL A 35 3.14 16.31 7.73
N VAL A 36 4.26 16.09 8.40
CA VAL A 36 5.53 16.77 8.09
C VAL A 36 5.97 16.49 6.65
N LEU A 37 5.84 15.25 6.18
CA LEU A 37 6.22 14.86 4.83
C LEU A 37 5.32 15.49 3.76
N LEU A 38 4.03 15.68 4.05
CA LEU A 38 3.10 16.34 3.14
C LEU A 38 3.33 17.85 3.07
N GLU A 39 3.59 18.48 4.21
CA GLU A 39 3.82 19.93 4.31
C GLU A 39 5.23 20.34 3.85
N SER A 40 6.22 19.48 4.07
CA SER A 40 7.62 19.78 3.77
C SER A 40 8.00 19.28 2.38
N GLY A 41 7.89 20.16 1.39
CA GLY A 41 8.22 19.84 0.00
C GLY A 41 9.67 19.39 -0.25
N SER A 42 10.57 19.61 0.70
CA SER A 42 12.02 19.36 0.62
C SER A 42 12.51 18.14 1.41
N VAL A 43 11.65 17.44 2.16
CA VAL A 43 12.08 16.26 2.91
C VAL A 43 12.24 15.06 1.97
N SER A 44 13.42 14.44 2.01
CA SER A 44 13.69 13.21 1.27
C SER A 44 12.91 12.06 1.91
N LEU A 45 12.04 11.44 1.12
CA LEU A 45 11.27 10.27 1.53
C LEU A 45 12.11 9.00 1.35
N PRO A 46 12.07 8.05 2.31
CA PRO A 46 12.61 6.73 2.07
C PRO A 46 11.87 6.08 0.90
N GLN A 47 12.61 5.38 0.05
CA GLN A 47 12.01 4.68 -1.07
C GLN A 47 11.20 3.48 -0.53
N PRO A 48 9.91 3.34 -0.89
CA PRO A 48 9.13 2.19 -0.47
C PRO A 48 9.75 0.90 -1.03
N SER A 49 9.70 -0.15 -0.23
CA SER A 49 10.12 -1.48 -0.70
C SER A 49 9.04 -2.08 -1.59
N GLN A 50 9.36 -3.19 -2.25
CA GLN A 50 8.35 -3.90 -3.03
C GLN A 50 7.24 -4.40 -2.08
N PRO A 51 5.95 -4.12 -2.35
CA PRO A 51 4.86 -4.58 -1.48
C PRO A 51 4.85 -6.11 -1.41
N ALA A 52 4.60 -6.67 -0.22
CA ALA A 52 4.53 -8.12 0.02
C ALA A 52 3.59 -8.87 -0.94
N PHE A 53 2.57 -8.17 -1.47
CA PHE A 53 1.57 -8.73 -2.37
C PHE A 53 1.90 -8.58 -3.86
N CYS A 54 3.06 -8.05 -4.20
CA CYS A 54 3.49 -7.91 -5.59
C CYS A 54 4.01 -9.25 -6.13
N VAL A 55 3.16 -10.28 -6.14
CA VAL A 55 3.44 -11.54 -6.84
C VAL A 55 3.35 -11.27 -8.33
N PRO A 56 4.43 -11.45 -9.12
CA PRO A 56 4.34 -11.32 -10.57
C PRO A 56 3.28 -12.29 -11.08
N ARG A 57 2.19 -11.78 -11.67
CA ARG A 57 1.30 -12.64 -12.46
C ARG A 57 2.09 -13.07 -13.69
N VAL A 58 2.73 -14.23 -13.62
CA VAL A 58 3.18 -14.95 -14.80
C VAL A 58 1.91 -15.35 -15.54
N ILE A 59 1.50 -14.56 -16.53
CA ILE A 59 0.43 -14.93 -17.45
C ILE A 59 1.11 -15.72 -18.57
N PRO A 60 0.89 -17.05 -18.68
CA PRO A 60 1.37 -17.79 -19.83
C PRO A 60 0.68 -17.23 -21.07
N ILE A 61 1.45 -16.75 -22.05
CA ILE A 61 0.97 -16.06 -23.26
C ILE A 61 0.03 -16.95 -24.11
N ASN A 62 -0.11 -18.24 -23.80
CA ASN A 62 -0.86 -19.20 -24.59
C ASN A 62 -2.11 -19.81 -23.93
N GLN A 63 -2.69 -19.20 -22.89
CA GLN A 63 -3.97 -19.67 -22.36
C GLN A 63 -4.96 -18.53 -22.19
N SER A 64 -5.81 -18.35 -23.20
CA SER A 64 -7.11 -17.70 -23.02
C SER A 64 -7.96 -18.55 -22.08
N SER A 65 -7.74 -18.41 -20.77
CA SER A 65 -8.61 -18.98 -19.77
C SER A 65 -9.14 -17.84 -18.91
N MET A 66 -10.39 -17.47 -19.20
CA MET A 66 -11.19 -16.56 -18.39
C MET A 66 -11.49 -17.27 -17.06
N THR A 67 -10.59 -17.15 -16.09
CA THR A 67 -10.86 -17.67 -14.75
C THR A 67 -11.46 -16.54 -13.92
N ASN A 68 -12.78 -16.61 -13.69
CA ASN A 68 -13.48 -15.85 -12.67
C ASN A 68 -12.88 -16.21 -11.30
N ARG A 69 -11.91 -15.42 -10.82
CA ARG A 69 -11.35 -15.61 -9.47
C ARG A 69 -12.20 -14.79 -8.50
N SER A 70 -13.19 -15.43 -7.90
CA SER A 70 -13.90 -14.86 -6.74
C SER A 70 -12.90 -14.66 -5.61
N VAL A 71 -12.70 -13.41 -5.19
CA VAL A 71 -11.92 -13.05 -4.02
C VAL A 71 -12.78 -13.34 -2.80
N THR A 72 -12.70 -14.55 -2.26
CA THR A 72 -13.34 -14.84 -0.97
C THR A 72 -12.48 -15.88 -0.24
N GLY A 73 -11.50 -15.38 0.51
CA GLY A 73 -10.54 -16.20 1.23
C GLY A 73 -9.87 -15.49 2.41
N LEU A 74 -10.53 -14.50 3.02
CA LEU A 74 -10.20 -14.04 4.37
C LEU A 74 -11.41 -14.32 5.27
N THR A 75 -11.51 -15.56 5.78
CA THR A 75 -12.33 -15.81 6.96
C THR A 75 -11.49 -15.43 8.16
N VAL A 76 -11.85 -14.31 8.78
CA VAL A 76 -11.36 -13.89 10.10
C VAL A 76 -11.69 -15.00 11.08
N ALA A 77 -10.68 -15.60 11.71
CA ALA A 77 -10.89 -16.48 12.84
C ALA A 77 -11.51 -15.66 13.98
N SER A 78 -12.82 -15.79 14.18
CA SER A 78 -13.52 -15.21 15.32
C SER A 78 -13.10 -15.94 16.60
N SER A 79 -12.36 -15.21 17.43
CA SER A 79 -12.28 -15.22 18.89
C SER A 79 -12.59 -16.52 19.64
N VAL A 80 -11.58 -16.98 20.39
CA VAL A 80 -11.74 -17.85 21.56
C VAL A 80 -12.81 -17.28 22.50
N SER A 81 -13.88 -18.02 22.74
CA SER A 81 -14.84 -17.71 23.80
C SER A 81 -14.25 -18.14 25.14
N SER A 82 -13.94 -17.13 25.96
CA SER A 82 -13.54 -17.27 27.35
C SER A 82 -14.58 -18.01 28.18
N SER A 83 -14.07 -18.79 29.14
CA SER A 83 -14.80 -19.48 30.19
C SER A 83 -15.78 -18.61 30.98
N SER A 84 -16.84 -19.24 31.47
CA SER A 84 -17.47 -18.91 32.75
C SER A 84 -17.71 -20.21 33.49
#